data_AF-A0A1A2Z0N6-F1
#
_entry.id   AF-A0A1A2Z0N6-F1
#
_cell.length_a   1.000
_cell.length_b   1.000
_cell.length_c   1.000
_cell.angle_alpha   90.00
_cell.angle_beta   90.00
_cell.angle_gamma   90.00
#
_symmetry.space_group_name_H-M   'P 1'
#
loop_
_entity.id
_entity.type
_entity.pdbx_description
1 polymer ?
#
loop_
_entity_poly.entity_id
_entity_poly.type
_entity_poly.pdbx_seq_one_letter_code
_entity_poly.pdbx_strand_id
1 'polypeptide(L)'
;MERALRCAAQNFKDQDKAMQKLLDPSDYDSLRSNLDSVAEVAASAGCSKKGAQGGYTSTEILQYAERETSILPSPHVMWQVCSGFAHGRQWANLGMNDVEINPTSEEGVSAVRTTSDYKRLLAAGRPASILMAETVRLFTERSRA
;
A
#
# COMPACT_ATOMS: atom_id res chain seq x y z
N MET A 1 -4.25 4.94 19.11
CA MET A 1 -4.01 3.50 19.30
C MET A 1 -4.82 2.66 18.32
N GLU A 2 -6.17 2.75 18.32
CA GLU A 2 -7.04 1.93 17.47
C GLU A 2 -6.65 1.87 15.98
N ARG A 3 -6.30 3.01 15.37
CA ARG A 3 -5.89 3.04 13.95
C ARG A 3 -4.67 2.16 13.66
N ALA A 4 -3.68 2.15 14.56
CA ALA A 4 -2.49 1.31 14.41
C ALA A 4 -2.82 -0.18 14.57
N LEU A 5 -3.69 -0.51 15.53
CA LEU A 5 -4.18 -1.89 15.71
C LEU A 5 -4.95 -2.40 14.50
N ARG A 6 -5.74 -1.54 13.85
CA ARG A 6 -6.40 -1.87 12.57
C ARG A 6 -5.40 -2.13 11.46
N CYS A 7 -4.34 -1.34 11.32
CA CYS A 7 -3.28 -1.62 10.35
C CYS A 7 -2.60 -2.97 10.62
N ALA A 8 -2.28 -3.28 11.89
CA ALA A 8 -1.70 -4.57 12.27
C ALA A 8 -2.65 -5.74 11.97
N ALA A 9 -3.93 -5.61 12.32
CA ALA A 9 -4.95 -6.62 12.01
C ALA A 9 -5.08 -6.87 10.50
N GLN A 10 -5.02 -5.81 9.68
CA GLN A 10 -5.01 -5.98 8.24
C GLN A 10 -3.77 -6.76 7.77
N ASN A 11 -2.59 -6.39 8.26
CA ASN A 11 -1.35 -7.06 7.88
C ASN A 11 -1.41 -8.57 8.14
N PHE A 12 -1.91 -8.98 9.30
CA PHE A 12 -2.10 -10.41 9.61
C PHE A 12 -3.10 -11.10 8.68
N LYS A 13 -4.22 -10.44 8.34
CA LYS A 13 -5.21 -11.00 7.39
C LYS A 13 -4.62 -11.18 5.99
N ASP A 14 -3.81 -10.23 5.54
CA ASP A 14 -3.20 -10.28 4.22
C ASP A 14 -2.03 -11.29 4.18
N GLN A 15 -1.24 -11.38 5.25
CA GLN A 15 -0.25 -12.43 5.44
C GLN A 15 -0.90 -13.81 5.37
N ASP A 16 -1.95 -14.06 6.16
CA ASP A 16 -2.63 -15.36 6.18
C ASP A 16 -3.13 -15.76 4.78
N LYS A 17 -3.77 -14.84 4.04
CA LYS A 17 -4.21 -15.09 2.66
C LYS A 17 -3.05 -15.38 1.70
N ALA A 18 -1.92 -14.71 1.86
CA ALA A 18 -0.76 -14.90 1.00
C ALA A 18 -0.03 -16.21 1.32
N MET A 19 0.17 -16.50 2.61
CA MET A 19 0.98 -17.61 3.09
C MET A 19 0.26 -18.96 3.05
N GLN A 20 -1.07 -18.99 3.15
CA GLN A 20 -1.87 -20.22 2.97
C GLN A 20 -1.61 -20.92 1.63
N LYS A 21 -1.09 -20.21 0.63
CA LYS A 21 -0.76 -20.76 -0.69
C LYS A 21 0.69 -21.18 -0.84
N LEU A 22 1.55 -20.86 0.13
CA LEU A 22 3.00 -20.93 0.01
C LEU A 22 3.66 -21.76 1.12
N LEU A 23 3.07 -21.82 2.30
CA LEU A 23 3.64 -22.42 3.50
C LEU A 23 2.66 -23.41 4.14
N ASP A 24 3.20 -24.31 4.97
CA ASP A 24 2.38 -25.12 5.85
C ASP A 24 1.80 -24.23 6.97
N PRO A 25 0.52 -24.38 7.35
CA PRO A 25 -0.07 -23.64 8.47
C PRO A 25 0.68 -23.77 9.81
N SER A 26 1.54 -24.79 9.96
CA SER A 26 2.40 -24.95 11.14
C SER A 26 3.65 -24.05 11.15
N ASP A 27 3.99 -23.42 10.01
CA ASP A 27 5.19 -22.59 9.88
C ASP A 27 5.00 -21.13 10.32
N TYR A 28 3.78 -20.72 10.69
CA TYR A 28 3.49 -19.35 11.11
C TYR A 28 2.33 -19.26 12.09
N ASP A 29 2.29 -18.17 12.86
CA ASP A 29 1.20 -17.92 13.80
C ASP A 29 -0.14 -17.83 13.07
N SER A 30 -1.10 -18.63 13.54
CA SER A 30 -2.44 -18.62 12.98
C SER A 30 -3.05 -17.21 13.00
N LEU A 31 -3.83 -16.87 11.99
CA LEU A 31 -4.56 -15.60 11.93
C LEU A 31 -5.37 -15.36 13.22
N ARG A 32 -5.97 -16.42 13.77
CA ARG A 32 -6.74 -16.35 15.02
C ARG A 32 -5.87 -15.87 16.19
N SER A 33 -4.71 -16.49 16.41
CA SER A 33 -3.79 -16.11 17.49
C SER A 33 -3.36 -14.65 17.35
N ASN A 34 -2.98 -14.23 16.15
CA ASN A 34 -2.57 -12.86 15.87
C ASN A 34 -3.69 -11.84 16.15
N LEU A 35 -4.93 -12.15 15.75
CA LEU A 35 -6.07 -11.29 16.02
C LEU A 35 -6.47 -11.27 17.50
N ASP A 36 -6.29 -12.36 18.22
CA ASP A 36 -6.50 -12.42 19.67
C ASP A 36 -5.49 -11.53 20.40
N SER A 37 -4.20 -11.55 20.02
CA SER A 37 -3.19 -10.59 20.53
C SER A 37 -3.55 -9.13 20.24
N VAL A 38 -4.09 -8.82 19.03
CA VAL A 38 -4.60 -7.48 18.73
C VAL A 38 -5.75 -7.08 19.66
N ALA A 39 -6.66 -8.01 19.96
CA ALA A 39 -7.78 -7.75 20.86
C ALA A 39 -7.35 -7.50 22.31
N GLU A 40 -6.33 -8.21 22.78
CA GLU A 40 -5.75 -8.00 24.11
C GLU A 40 -5.15 -6.61 24.24
N VAL A 41 -4.35 -6.17 23.25
CA VAL A 41 -3.80 -4.81 23.22
C VAL A 41 -4.91 -3.76 23.07
N ALA A 42 -5.97 -4.05 22.31
CA ALA A 42 -7.12 -3.17 22.20
C ALA A 42 -7.81 -2.98 23.56
N ALA A 43 -8.02 -4.06 24.31
CA ALA A 43 -8.65 -4.04 25.62
C ALA A 43 -7.83 -3.22 26.64
N SER A 44 -6.51 -3.41 26.68
CA SER A 44 -5.63 -2.64 27.57
C SER A 44 -5.59 -1.15 27.24
N ALA A 45 -5.82 -0.80 25.97
CA ALA A 45 -5.87 0.59 25.49
C ALA A 45 -7.29 1.19 25.46
N GLY A 46 -8.31 0.52 26.02
CA GLY A 46 -9.70 1.00 26.02
C GLY A 46 -10.34 1.11 24.63
N CYS A 47 -9.79 0.42 23.63
CA CYS A 47 -10.30 0.41 22.26
C CYS A 47 -11.33 -0.72 22.07
N SER A 48 -12.27 -0.57 21.13
CA SER A 48 -13.23 -1.64 20.85
C SER A 48 -12.55 -2.82 20.15
N LYS A 49 -12.81 -4.06 20.61
CA LYS A 49 -12.30 -5.29 19.96
C LYS A 49 -12.68 -5.34 18.48
N LYS A 50 -13.97 -5.09 18.20
CA LYS A 50 -14.50 -5.09 16.83
C LYS A 50 -13.82 -4.02 15.95
N GLY A 51 -13.60 -2.83 16.48
CA GLY A 51 -12.90 -1.75 15.77
C GLY A 51 -11.45 -2.12 15.48
N ALA A 52 -10.70 -2.57 16.49
CA ALA A 52 -9.29 -2.95 16.36
C ALA A 52 -9.05 -4.11 15.38
N GLN A 53 -9.90 -5.14 15.42
CA GLN A 53 -9.79 -6.29 14.51
C GLN A 53 -10.36 -6.01 13.10
N GLY A 54 -10.99 -4.85 12.87
CA GLY A 54 -11.66 -4.54 11.60
C GLY A 54 -10.73 -4.47 10.40
N GLY A 55 -9.49 -4.01 10.59
CA GLY A 55 -8.56 -3.77 9.47
C GLY A 55 -8.78 -2.43 8.77
N TYR A 56 -7.89 -2.11 7.83
CA TYR A 56 -8.05 -1.06 6.83
C TYR A 56 -7.58 -1.57 5.49
N THR A 57 -8.30 -1.28 4.42
CA THR A 57 -7.78 -1.45 3.07
C THR A 57 -6.70 -0.40 2.76
N SER A 58 -5.78 -0.70 1.84
CA SER A 58 -4.78 0.27 1.38
C SER A 58 -5.45 1.54 0.84
N THR A 59 -6.57 1.40 0.13
CA THR A 59 -7.36 2.53 -0.38
C THR A 59 -7.83 3.46 0.75
N GLU A 60 -8.38 2.92 1.84
CA GLU A 60 -8.83 3.74 2.98
C GLU A 60 -7.68 4.52 3.63
N ILE A 61 -6.51 3.87 3.80
CA ILE A 61 -5.31 4.50 4.37
C ILE A 61 -4.85 5.65 3.48
N LEU A 62 -4.83 5.44 2.17
CA LEU A 62 -4.32 6.42 1.23
C LEU A 62 -5.28 7.58 1.00
N GLN A 63 -6.59 7.32 0.98
CA GLN A 63 -7.60 8.38 0.99
C GLN A 63 -7.54 9.18 2.29
N TYR A 64 -7.24 8.55 3.43
CA TYR A 64 -6.98 9.28 4.67
C TYR A 64 -5.75 10.20 4.51
N ALA A 65 -4.62 9.68 4.01
CA ALA A 65 -3.42 10.49 3.79
C ALA A 65 -3.64 11.64 2.79
N GLU A 66 -4.43 11.42 1.74
CA GLU A 66 -4.81 12.45 0.76
C GLU A 66 -5.65 13.57 1.39
N ARG A 67 -6.55 13.25 2.33
CA ARG A 67 -7.36 14.26 3.02
C ARG A 67 -6.59 15.05 4.08
N GLU A 68 -5.60 14.42 4.69
CA GLU A 68 -4.98 14.90 5.94
C GLU A 68 -3.59 15.48 5.71
N THR A 69 -3.06 15.39 4.50
CA THR A 69 -1.76 15.92 4.13
C THR A 69 -1.85 16.78 2.88
N SER A 70 -0.93 17.73 2.73
CA SER A 70 -0.78 18.54 1.52
C SER A 70 0.29 17.99 0.56
N ILE A 71 0.60 16.68 0.66
CA ILE A 71 1.67 16.05 -0.11
C ILE A 71 1.26 15.98 -1.60
N LEU A 72 2.13 16.52 -2.45
CA LEU A 72 1.98 16.48 -3.91
C LEU A 72 3.12 15.70 -4.58
N PRO A 73 2.83 14.92 -5.63
CA PRO A 73 1.49 14.47 -6.05
C PRO A 73 0.81 13.64 -4.95
N SER A 74 -0.53 13.52 -5.02
CA SER A 74 -1.33 12.83 -3.98
C SER A 74 -0.79 11.41 -3.72
N PRO A 75 -0.61 11.00 -2.43
CA PRO A 75 -0.22 9.64 -2.09
C PRO A 75 -1.16 8.58 -2.67
N HIS A 76 -2.47 8.87 -2.69
CA HIS A 76 -3.48 7.95 -3.20
C HIS A 76 -3.37 7.78 -4.72
N VAL A 77 -3.20 8.88 -5.46
CA VAL A 77 -3.02 8.83 -6.92
C VAL A 77 -1.73 8.09 -7.28
N MET A 78 -0.62 8.36 -6.59
CA MET A 78 0.64 7.67 -6.85
C MET A 78 0.57 6.18 -6.51
N TRP A 79 -0.14 5.79 -5.45
CA TRP A 79 -0.41 4.38 -5.19
C TRP A 79 -1.26 3.73 -6.30
N GLN A 80 -2.27 4.41 -6.84
CA GLN A 80 -3.04 3.90 -7.98
C GLN A 80 -2.15 3.68 -9.20
N VAL A 81 -1.20 4.57 -9.46
CA VAL A 81 -0.19 4.40 -10.53
C VAL A 81 0.68 3.17 -10.27
N CYS A 82 1.26 3.04 -9.07
CA CYS A 82 2.10 1.89 -8.71
C CYS A 82 1.32 0.57 -8.78
N SER A 83 0.07 0.56 -8.29
CA SER A 83 -0.83 -0.59 -8.39
C SER A 83 -1.17 -0.90 -9.85
N GLY A 84 -1.38 0.13 -10.68
CA GLY A 84 -1.58 -0.01 -12.11
C GLY A 84 -0.40 -0.69 -12.80
N PHE A 85 0.83 -0.28 -12.47
CA PHE A 85 2.05 -0.95 -12.93
C PHE A 85 2.12 -2.41 -12.49
N ALA A 86 1.92 -2.69 -11.19
CA ALA A 86 1.99 -4.04 -10.64
C ALA A 86 0.99 -5.01 -11.28
N HIS A 87 -0.15 -4.52 -11.73
CA HIS A 87 -1.19 -5.32 -12.37
C HIS A 87 -1.20 -5.22 -13.91
N GLY A 88 -0.17 -4.65 -14.53
CA GLY A 88 -0.08 -4.53 -15.99
C GLY A 88 -1.20 -3.69 -16.61
N ARG A 89 -1.77 -2.73 -15.88
CA ARG A 89 -2.86 -1.88 -16.38
C ARG A 89 -2.32 -0.96 -17.48
N GLN A 90 -2.97 -0.98 -18.63
CA GLN A 90 -2.56 -0.21 -19.80
C GLN A 90 -2.52 1.29 -19.52
N TRP A 91 -3.49 1.84 -18.79
CA TRP A 91 -3.52 3.28 -18.49
C TRP A 91 -2.28 3.74 -17.71
N ALA A 92 -1.76 2.92 -16.80
CA ALA A 92 -0.55 3.24 -16.03
C ALA A 92 0.68 3.14 -16.94
N ASN A 93 0.78 2.07 -17.73
CA ASN A 93 1.92 1.86 -18.63
C ASN A 93 1.98 2.89 -19.77
N LEU A 94 0.85 3.25 -20.37
CA LEU A 94 0.81 4.19 -21.48
C LEU A 94 0.78 5.66 -21.00
N GLY A 95 0.19 5.92 -19.82
CA GLY A 95 0.09 7.27 -19.27
C GLY A 95 1.34 7.74 -18.53
N MET A 96 2.12 6.82 -17.95
CA MET A 96 3.26 7.16 -17.08
C MET A 96 4.63 6.85 -17.69
N ASN A 97 4.67 6.34 -18.92
CA ASN A 97 5.90 6.17 -19.70
C ASN A 97 5.83 7.00 -20.98
N ASP A 98 6.97 7.18 -21.63
CA ASP A 98 7.00 7.61 -23.02
C ASP A 98 6.67 6.41 -23.91
N VAL A 99 5.80 6.64 -24.89
CA VAL A 99 5.25 5.59 -25.75
C VAL A 99 5.56 5.90 -27.20
N GLU A 100 6.24 4.98 -27.87
CA GLU A 100 6.43 4.98 -29.31
C GLU A 100 5.58 3.87 -29.92
N ILE A 101 4.72 4.22 -30.86
CA ILE A 101 3.87 3.26 -31.59
C ILE A 101 4.34 3.24 -33.04
N ASN A 102 4.94 2.12 -33.45
CA ASN A 102 5.44 1.91 -34.80
C ASN A 102 4.52 0.93 -35.55
N PRO A 103 4.22 1.19 -36.83
CA PRO A 103 3.46 0.25 -37.66
C PRO A 103 4.24 -1.05 -37.86
N THR A 104 3.52 -2.15 -38.07
CA THR A 104 4.11 -3.44 -38.48
C THR A 104 3.59 -3.85 -39.86
N SER A 105 4.13 -4.95 -40.40
CA SER A 105 3.65 -5.51 -41.66
C SER A 105 2.29 -6.22 -41.55
N GLU A 106 1.82 -6.49 -40.34
CA GLU A 106 0.55 -7.19 -40.08
C GLU A 106 -0.56 -6.16 -39.79
N GLU A 107 -1.67 -6.28 -40.50
CA GLU A 107 -2.81 -5.38 -40.35
C GLU A 107 -3.39 -5.49 -38.92
N GLY A 108 -3.57 -4.34 -38.27
CA GLY A 108 -4.07 -4.28 -36.90
C GLY A 108 -3.02 -4.55 -35.81
N VAL A 109 -1.77 -4.85 -36.17
CA VAL A 109 -0.68 -5.06 -35.21
C VAL A 109 0.27 -3.86 -35.19
N SER A 110 0.55 -3.34 -33.98
CA SER A 110 1.49 -2.25 -33.76
C SER A 110 2.62 -2.68 -32.83
N ALA A 111 3.85 -2.29 -33.16
CA ALA A 111 5.00 -2.45 -32.29
C ALA A 111 5.04 -1.27 -31.31
N VAL A 112 4.81 -1.55 -30.03
CA VAL A 112 4.82 -0.54 -28.98
C VAL A 112 6.11 -0.64 -28.17
N ARG A 113 6.86 0.45 -28.10
CA ARG A 113 7.98 0.61 -27.18
C ARG A 113 7.56 1.57 -26.08
N THR A 114 7.69 1.11 -24.83
CA THR A 114 7.53 1.95 -23.64
C THR A 114 8.89 2.22 -23.01
N THR A 115 9.17 3.48 -22.71
CA THR A 115 10.39 3.90 -22.03
C THR A 115 10.03 4.64 -20.75
N SER A 116 10.61 4.22 -19.62
CA SER A 116 10.34 4.88 -18.35
C SER A 116 10.89 6.30 -18.30
N ASP A 117 10.03 7.24 -17.94
CA ASP A 117 10.39 8.61 -17.63
C ASP A 117 10.76 8.73 -16.15
N TYR A 118 12.04 8.91 -15.86
CA TYR A 118 12.54 8.98 -14.49
C TYR A 118 11.90 10.11 -13.67
N LYS A 119 11.44 11.20 -14.30
CA LYS A 119 10.78 12.31 -13.59
C LYS A 119 9.41 11.88 -13.07
N ARG A 120 8.68 11.10 -13.87
CA ARG A 120 7.38 10.54 -13.48
C ARG A 120 7.54 9.45 -12.42
N LEU A 121 8.58 8.63 -12.51
CA LEU A 121 8.92 7.66 -11.46
C LEU A 121 9.32 8.36 -10.15
N LEU A 122 10.11 9.42 -10.21
CA LEU A 122 10.49 10.21 -9.04
C LEU A 122 9.26 10.86 -8.38
N ALA A 123 8.31 11.34 -9.18
CA ALA A 123 7.04 11.87 -8.68
C ALA A 123 6.23 10.81 -7.91
N ALA A 124 6.28 9.54 -8.33
CA ALA A 124 5.66 8.43 -7.61
C ALA A 124 6.39 8.07 -6.30
N GLY A 125 7.73 8.14 -6.29
CA GLY A 125 8.53 7.84 -5.09
C GLY A 125 8.45 8.91 -4.01
N ARG A 126 8.34 10.20 -4.39
CA ARG A 126 8.41 11.33 -3.46
C ARG A 126 7.39 11.26 -2.30
N PRO A 127 6.09 11.01 -2.53
CA PRO A 127 5.12 10.93 -1.43
C PRO A 127 5.44 9.83 -0.42
N ALA A 128 5.93 8.68 -0.89
CA ALA A 128 6.33 7.57 -0.03
C ALA A 128 7.52 7.95 0.86
N SER A 129 8.52 8.63 0.31
CA SER A 129 9.67 9.12 1.09
C SER A 129 9.26 10.12 2.16
N ILE A 130 8.35 11.05 1.84
CA ILE A 130 7.85 12.04 2.81
C ILE A 130 7.07 11.35 3.94
N LEU A 131 6.14 10.44 3.61
CA LEU A 131 5.36 9.70 4.60
C LEU A 131 6.25 8.85 5.53
N MET A 132 7.31 8.25 4.97
CA MET A 132 8.27 7.50 5.77
C MET A 132 9.05 8.41 6.73
N ALA A 133 9.53 9.55 6.24
CA ALA A 133 10.23 10.54 7.07
C ALA A 133 9.35 11.04 8.23
N GLU A 134 8.07 11.36 7.96
CA GLU A 134 7.11 11.76 8.99
C GLU A 134 6.84 10.64 10.00
N THR A 135 6.77 9.39 9.54
CA THR A 135 6.61 8.23 10.42
C THR A 135 7.78 8.10 11.39
N VAL A 136 9.02 8.19 10.88
CA VAL A 136 10.24 8.13 11.70
C VAL A 136 10.31 9.29 12.69
N ARG A 137 9.96 10.52 12.25
CA ARG A 137 9.91 11.71 13.11
C ARG A 137 8.92 11.50 14.27
N LEU A 138 7.68 11.14 13.95
CA LEU A 138 6.62 10.91 14.95
C LEU A 138 6.96 9.77 15.92
N PHE A 139 7.58 8.70 15.43
CA PHE A 139 8.03 7.60 16.28
C PHE A 139 9.11 8.07 17.26
N THR A 140 10.11 8.81 16.77
CA THR A 140 11.21 9.33 17.59
C THR A 140 10.69 10.28 18.67
N GLU A 141 9.80 11.21 18.31
CA GLU A 141 9.20 12.15 19.28
C GLU A 141 8.44 11.42 20.39
N ARG A 142 7.65 10.41 20.04
CA ARG A 142 6.86 9.63 21.01
C ARG A 142 7.70 8.68 21.85
N SER A 143 8.85 8.22 21.36
CA SER A 143 9.76 7.37 22.12
C SER A 143 10.51 8.11 23.23
N ARG A 144 10.52 9.45 23.19
CA ARG A 144 11.21 10.32 24.15
C ARG A 144 10.27 10.98 25.17
N ALA A 145 8.96 10.84 24.97
CA ALA A 145 7.91 11.35 25.85
C ALA A 145 7.48 10.26 26.85
#